data_AF-A0AAW7M8R0-F1
#
_entry.id   AF-A0AAW7M8R0-F1
#
_cell.length_a   1.000
_cell.length_b   1.000
_cell.length_c   1.000
_cell.angle_alpha   90.00
_cell.angle_beta   90.00
_cell.angle_gamma   90.00
#
_symmetry.space_group_name_H-M   'P 1'
#
loop_
_entity.id
_entity.type
_entity.pdbx_description
1 polymer ?
#
loop_
_entity_poly.entity_id
_entity_poly.type
_entity_poly.pdbx_seq_one_letter_code
_entity_poly.pdbx_strand_id
1 'polypeptide(L)' 'MSAAAMTLMVVVMVVIWGGLVASIMFLSRRPEAADMPPGGEDTQVPD' A
#
# COMPACT_ATOMS: atom_id res chain seq x y z
N MET A 1 4.20 23.36 -24.45
CA MET A 1 4.51 22.59 -23.23
C MET A 1 5.59 23.34 -22.48
N SER A 2 5.34 23.82 -21.26
CA SER A 2 6.36 24.56 -20.48
C SER A 2 7.18 23.60 -19.62
N ALA A 3 8.46 23.92 -19.41
CA ALA A 3 9.33 23.13 -18.54
C ALA A 3 8.75 22.99 -17.12
N ALA A 4 8.14 24.07 -16.60
CA ALA A 4 7.48 24.07 -15.30
C ALA A 4 6.34 23.05 -15.21
N ALA A 5 5.51 22.91 -16.27
CA ALA A 5 4.43 21.93 -16.29
C ALA A 5 4.96 20.49 -16.31
N MET A 6 6.05 20.23 -17.05
CA MET A 6 6.70 18.92 -17.09
C MET A 6 7.24 18.53 -15.71
N THR A 7 7.89 19.47 -15.01
CA THR A 7 8.42 19.23 -13.66
C THR A 7 7.30 18.88 -12.68
N LEU A 8 6.21 19.65 -12.69
CA LEU A 8 5.06 19.37 -11.81
C LEU A 8 4.40 18.02 -12.12
N MET A 9 4.28 17.67 -13.40
CA MET A 9 3.80 16.36 -13.82
C MET A 9 4.63 15.23 -13.21
N VAL A 10 5.96 15.31 -13.33
CA VAL A 10 6.87 14.28 -12.78
C VAL A 10 6.76 14.20 -11.26
N VAL A 11 6.73 15.36 -10.57
CA VAL A 11 6.56 15.41 -9.11
C VAL A 11 5.28 14.69 -8.69
N VAL A 12 4.16 14.99 -9.35
CA VAL A 12 2.87 14.33 -9.06
C VAL A 12 2.94 12.83 -9.32
N MET A 13 3.54 12.41 -10.43
CA MET A 13 3.75 11.00 -10.74
C MET A 13 4.54 10.28 -9.64
N VAL A 14 5.65 10.88 -9.19
CA VAL A 14 6.49 10.32 -8.12
C VAL A 14 5.75 10.28 -6.80
N VAL A 15 4.92 11.27 -6.47
CA VAL A 15 4.15 11.27 -5.21
C VAL A 15 3.10 10.16 -5.22
N ILE A 16 2.32 10.03 -6.30
CA ILE A 16 1.26 9.01 -6.43
C ILE A 16 1.86 7.60 -6.37
N TRP A 17 2.88 7.34 -7.19
CA TRP A 17 3.45 6.00 -7.31
C TRP A 17 4.49 5.70 -6.23
N GLY A 18 5.24 6.70 -5.78
CA GLY A 18 6.26 6.54 -4.75
C GLY A 18 5.69 6.11 -3.41
N GLY A 19 4.51 6.62 -3.02
CA GLY A 19 3.81 6.16 -1.82
C GLY A 19 3.41 4.68 -1.91
N LEU A 20 2.92 4.24 -3.06
CA LEU A 20 2.58 2.85 -3.31
C LEU A 20 3.82 1.94 -3.26
N VAL A 21 4.89 2.32 -3.97
CA VAL A 21 6.16 1.56 -3.96
C VAL A 21 6.74 1.47 -2.56
N ALA A 22 6.72 2.57 -1.78
CA ALA A 22 7.15 2.57 -0.39
C ALA A 22 6.33 1.61 0.48
N SER A 23 5.00 1.61 0.30
CA SER A 23 4.08 0.72 1.03
C SER A 23 4.34 -0.75 0.70
N ILE A 24 4.50 -1.07 -0.58
CA ILE A 24 4.84 -2.43 -1.04
C ILE A 24 6.18 -2.87 -0.46
N MET A 25 7.23 -2.03 -0.51
CA MET A 25 8.53 -2.36 0.04
C MET A 25 8.48 -2.57 1.56
N PHE A 26 7.71 -1.75 2.28
CA PHE A 26 7.53 -1.90 3.72
C PHE A 26 6.87 -3.24 4.06
N LEU A 27 5.78 -3.57 3.38
CA LEU A 27 5.03 -4.81 3.62
C LEU A 27 5.83 -6.04 3.17
N SER A 28 6.51 -5.96 2.04
CA SER A 28 7.37 -7.05 1.53
C SER A 28 8.54 -7.37 2.46
N ARG A 29 9.01 -6.43 3.28
CA ARG A 29 10.07 -6.66 4.26
C ARG A 29 9.57 -7.34 5.54
N ARG A 30 8.25 -7.36 5.77
CA ARG A 30 7.59 -8.02 6.91
C ARG A 30 6.30 -8.70 6.44
N PRO A 31 6.42 -9.80 5.66
CA PRO A 31 5.27 -10.45 5.04
C PRO A 31 4.30 -11.09 6.03
N GLU A 32 4.73 -11.38 7.26
CA GLU A 32 3.89 -11.96 8.30
C GLU A 32 3.80 -11.01 9.50
N ALA A 33 2.57 -10.68 9.90
CA ALA A 33 2.32 -10.11 11.21
C ALA A 33 2.58 -11.21 12.24
N ALA A 34 3.74 -11.17 12.87
CA ALA A 34 4.16 -12.18 13.86
C ALA A 34 3.22 -12.28 15.08
N ASP A 35 2.30 -11.33 15.23
CA ASP A 35 1.43 -11.15 16.39
C ASP A 35 -0.01 -10.91 15.94
N MET A 36 -0.53 -11.81 15.11
CA MET A 36 -1.96 -11.81 14.76
C MET A 36 -2.75 -12.43 15.93
N PRO A 37 -3.79 -11.76 16.46
CA PRO A 37 -4.65 -12.39 17.45
C PRO A 37 -5.35 -13.62 16.85
N PRO A 38 -5.76 -14.59 17.69
CA PRO A 38 -6.58 -15.71 17.24
C PRO A 38 -7.76 -15.22 16.42
N GLY A 39 -8.03 -15.88 15.27
CA GLY A 39 -9.23 -15.62 14.49
C GLY A 39 -10.47 -15.75 15.38
N GLY A 40 -11.46 -14.88 15.16
CA GLY A 40 -12.75 -14.98 15.86
C GLY A 40 -13.45 -16.31 15.54
N GLU A 41 -14.36 -16.74 16.41
CA GLU A 41 -15.17 -17.91 16.09
C GLU A 41 -16.03 -17.62 14.86
N ASP A 42 -15.82 -18.39 13.79
CA ASP A 42 -16.69 -18.35 12.63
C ASP A 42 -18.10 -18.72 13.08
N THR A 43 -19.03 -17.76 13.00
CA THR A 43 -20.44 -18.03 13.23
C THR A 43 -20.91 -18.94 12.10
N GLN A 44 -21.07 -20.23 12.38
CA GLN A 44 -21.72 -21.18 11.47
C GLN A 44 -23.15 -20.71 11.22
N VAL A 45 -23.42 -20.23 10.00
CA VAL A 45 -24.79 -19.96 9.54
C VAL A 45 -25.43 -21.32 9.20
N PRO A 46 -26.53 -21.72 9.87
CA PRO A 46 -27.23 -22.95 9.53
C PRO A 46 -27.81 -22.88 8.11
N ASP A 47 -27.76 -24.00 7.39
CA ASP A 47 -28.39 -24.19 6.07
C ASP A 47 -29.92 -24.02 6.10
#